data_AF-A0A4Q5ULF7-F1
#
_entry.id   AF-A0A4Q5ULF7-F1
#
_cell.length_a   1.000
_cell.length_b   1.000
_cell.length_c   1.000
_cell.angle_alpha   90.00
_cell.angle_beta   90.00
_cell.angle_gamma   90.00
#
_symmetry.space_group_name_H-M   'P 1'
#
loop_
_entity.id
_entity.type
_entity.pdbx_description
1 polymer ?
#
loop_
_entity_poly.entity_id
_entity_poly.type
_entity_poly.pdbx_seq_one_letter_code
_entity_poly.pdbx_strand_id
1 'polypeptide(L)'
;NPRLIQAADTSMNVLEFSAPAGGNFIVRLQPKMASRGKYDLKILLNPILGFPISSSVKSSIGSLWGDPRDAGVRKHEGIDIFAKKGSPVVAVTNGSIRRIGDGGIGGKVIWFNPDNENFSVYYAHLDTQYVVSGQQVTKGQVLGTVGNTGNAKFTPAHLHFGVYTGNGAIDPLGFVKEIKEPVFASNRKLNQWYKTTAKTKLYPSPLKKNALSLPAMARIKTISISNEFYRVVLEDGSKAFVSVNELTDKMKL
;
A
#
# COMPACT_ATOMS: atom_id res chain seq x y z
N ASN A 1 -6.66 -11.81 24.51
CA ASN A 1 -5.27 -12.27 24.61
C ASN A 1 -4.70 -12.50 23.21
N PRO A 2 -3.53 -11.92 22.86
CA PRO A 2 -2.90 -12.20 21.57
C PRO A 2 -2.49 -13.67 21.49
N ARG A 3 -2.71 -14.31 20.34
CA ARG A 3 -2.25 -15.67 20.04
C ARG A 3 -0.95 -15.57 19.25
N LEU A 4 0.05 -16.39 19.62
CA LEU A 4 1.29 -16.49 18.84
C LEU A 4 0.96 -17.11 17.47
N ILE A 5 1.33 -16.40 16.40
CA ILE A 5 1.18 -16.85 15.01
C ILE A 5 2.50 -17.46 14.52
N GLN A 6 3.60 -16.73 14.71
CA GLN A 6 4.92 -17.13 14.26
C GLN A 6 6.00 -16.47 15.13
N ALA A 7 7.17 -17.10 15.22
CA ALA A 7 8.34 -16.55 15.89
C ALA A 7 9.60 -16.95 15.11
N ALA A 8 10.62 -16.10 15.19
CA ALA A 8 11.98 -16.36 14.72
C ALA A 8 12.95 -16.14 15.87
N ASP A 9 14.05 -16.91 15.88
CA ASP A 9 15.21 -16.65 16.72
C ASP A 9 16.34 -16.01 15.89
N THR A 10 17.55 -15.93 16.45
CA THR A 10 18.70 -15.30 15.79
C THR A 10 19.19 -16.02 14.53
N SER A 11 18.66 -17.20 14.20
CA SER A 11 18.99 -17.90 12.96
C SER A 11 18.17 -17.44 11.75
N MET A 12 17.03 -16.76 11.98
CA MET A 12 16.13 -16.28 10.93
C MET A 12 15.93 -14.76 11.02
N ASN A 13 16.25 -14.06 9.93
CA ASN A 13 16.13 -12.60 9.85
C ASN A 13 14.85 -12.15 9.10
N VAL A 14 14.02 -13.09 8.65
CA VAL A 14 12.80 -12.83 7.87
C VAL A 14 11.65 -13.66 8.43
N LEU A 15 10.48 -13.04 8.56
CA LEU A 15 9.22 -13.67 8.91
C LEU A 15 8.17 -13.25 7.87
N GLU A 16 7.61 -14.23 7.16
CA GLU A 16 6.54 -14.03 6.20
C GLU A 16 5.25 -14.64 6.72
N PHE A 17 4.17 -13.86 6.67
CA PHE A 17 2.85 -14.30 7.11
C PHE A 17 1.78 -13.77 6.16
N SER A 18 1.00 -14.70 5.59
CA SER A 18 -0.21 -14.37 4.83
C SER A 18 -1.41 -14.47 5.76
N ALA A 19 -2.07 -13.34 6.02
CA ALA A 19 -3.22 -13.29 6.90
C ALA A 19 -4.47 -13.83 6.18
N PRO A 20 -5.12 -14.90 6.68
CA PRO A 20 -6.33 -15.44 6.06
C PRO A 20 -7.55 -14.51 6.21
N ALA A 21 -7.50 -13.59 7.17
CA ALA A 21 -8.50 -12.55 7.38
C ALA A 21 -7.84 -11.29 7.96
N GLY A 22 -8.51 -10.15 7.82
CA GLY A 22 -8.08 -8.90 8.46
C GLY A 22 -8.09 -9.02 9.99
N GLY A 23 -7.19 -8.30 10.65
CA GLY A 23 -7.09 -8.31 12.11
C GLY A 23 -5.97 -7.43 12.66
N ASN A 24 -5.90 -7.35 13.98
CA ASN A 24 -4.81 -6.65 14.67
C ASN A 24 -3.62 -7.61 14.86
N PHE A 25 -2.50 -7.27 14.25
CA PHE A 25 -1.25 -8.02 14.38
C PHE A 25 -0.28 -7.29 15.30
N ILE A 26 0.38 -8.05 16.18
CA ILE A 26 1.37 -7.51 17.11
C ILE A 26 2.72 -8.10 16.75
N VAL A 27 3.67 -7.25 16.36
CA VAL A 27 5.08 -7.63 16.25
C VAL A 27 5.74 -7.41 17.60
N ARG A 28 6.31 -8.48 18.17
CA ARG A 28 7.06 -8.43 19.43
C ARG A 28 8.54 -8.71 19.16
N LEU A 29 9.40 -7.77 19.52
CA LEU A 29 10.84 -7.93 19.52
C LEU A 29 11.30 -8.15 20.97
N GLN A 30 11.96 -9.27 21.24
CA GLN A 30 12.39 -9.63 22.59
C GLN A 30 13.89 -9.96 22.61
N PRO A 31 14.72 -9.19 23.33
CA PRO A 31 16.12 -9.52 23.51
C PRO A 31 16.27 -10.75 24.43
N LYS A 32 17.43 -11.40 24.36
CA LYS A 32 17.84 -12.38 25.37
C LYS A 32 17.81 -11.72 26.76
N MET A 33 17.48 -12.48 27.80
CA MET A 33 17.51 -11.99 29.18
C MET A 33 18.84 -11.27 29.48
N ALA A 34 18.73 -10.15 30.19
CA ALA A 34 19.85 -9.27 30.57
C ALA A 34 20.66 -8.67 29.40
N SER A 35 20.19 -8.77 28.15
CA SER A 35 20.85 -8.14 26.99
C SER A 35 20.14 -6.86 26.53
N ARG A 36 20.91 -5.93 25.94
CA ARG A 36 20.40 -4.76 25.23
C ARG A 36 20.72 -4.94 23.75
N GLY A 37 19.73 -4.72 22.88
CA GLY A 37 19.87 -4.86 21.44
C GLY A 37 19.33 -3.65 20.70
N LYS A 38 19.92 -3.37 19.53
CA LYS A 38 19.31 -2.53 18.51
C LYS A 38 18.63 -3.45 17.50
N TYR A 39 17.44 -3.06 17.07
CA TYR A 39 16.69 -3.80 16.05
C TYR A 39 16.41 -2.87 14.89
N ASP A 40 16.74 -3.35 13.70
CA ASP A 40 16.29 -2.77 12.45
C ASP A 40 15.09 -3.60 11.98
N LEU A 41 13.90 -2.98 11.98
CA LEU A 41 12.66 -3.64 11.58
C LEU A 41 12.17 -3.05 10.26
N LYS A 42 12.05 -3.91 9.25
CA LYS A 42 11.38 -3.61 7.98
C LYS A 42 10.06 -4.36 7.96
N ILE A 43 8.96 -3.64 7.81
CA ILE A 43 7.65 -4.23 7.54
C ILE A 43 7.32 -3.88 6.10
N LEU A 44 7.10 -4.89 5.28
CA LEU A 44 6.71 -4.76 3.89
C LEU A 44 5.35 -5.42 3.70
N LEU A 45 4.46 -4.74 2.98
CA LEU A 45 3.21 -5.32 2.50
C LEU A 45 3.40 -5.57 1.01
N ASN A 46 3.39 -6.83 0.61
CA ASN A 46 3.54 -7.21 -0.79
C ASN A 46 2.16 -7.36 -1.43
N PRO A 47 1.97 -6.87 -2.67
CA PRO A 47 0.76 -7.15 -3.42
C PRO A 47 0.64 -8.66 -3.68
N ILE A 48 -0.53 -9.23 -3.40
CA ILE A 48 -0.82 -10.64 -3.66
C ILE A 48 -1.25 -10.90 -5.10
N LEU A 49 -1.66 -9.84 -5.81
CA LEU A 49 -2.05 -9.84 -7.21
C LEU A 49 -0.97 -9.16 -8.05
N GLY A 50 -0.76 -9.64 -9.28
CA GLY A 50 0.03 -8.92 -10.27
C GLY A 50 -0.65 -7.61 -10.68
N PHE A 51 0.13 -6.70 -11.27
CA PHE A 51 -0.44 -5.48 -11.85
C PHE A 51 -1.25 -5.82 -13.12
N PRO A 52 -2.48 -5.29 -13.29
CA PRO A 52 -3.41 -5.75 -14.34
C PRO A 52 -3.13 -5.18 -15.75
N ILE A 53 -2.09 -4.36 -15.90
CA ILE A 53 -1.56 -3.90 -17.19
C ILE A 53 -0.18 -4.52 -17.39
N SER A 54 0.13 -4.94 -18.61
CA SER A 54 1.46 -5.48 -18.95
C SER A 54 2.58 -4.55 -18.50
N SER A 55 3.62 -5.10 -17.88
CA SER A 55 4.80 -4.35 -17.41
C SER A 55 5.59 -3.65 -18.54
N SER A 56 5.37 -4.06 -19.79
CA SER A 56 5.92 -3.41 -20.98
C SER A 56 5.24 -2.08 -21.35
N VAL A 57 4.13 -1.73 -20.68
CA VAL A 57 3.36 -0.52 -20.95
C VAL A 57 3.51 0.49 -19.81
N LYS A 58 3.72 1.76 -20.18
CA LYS A 58 3.62 2.85 -19.23
C LYS A 58 2.16 3.06 -18.82
N SER A 59 1.89 2.90 -17.53
CA SER A 59 0.57 3.10 -16.94
C SER A 59 0.66 3.83 -15.60
N SER A 60 -0.44 4.44 -15.18
CA SER A 60 -0.53 5.13 -13.89
C SER A 60 -1.91 5.00 -13.27
N ILE A 61 -1.96 4.73 -11.97
CA ILE A 61 -3.20 4.80 -11.20
C ILE A 61 -3.57 6.28 -11.04
N GLY A 62 -4.72 6.69 -11.58
CA GLY A 62 -5.13 8.10 -11.61
C GLY A 62 -6.43 8.39 -10.86
N SER A 63 -7.24 7.38 -10.55
CA SER A 63 -8.42 7.52 -9.68
C SER A 63 -8.48 6.36 -8.69
N LEU A 64 -8.86 6.68 -7.46
CA LEU A 64 -8.78 5.81 -6.30
C LEU A 64 -10.15 5.39 -5.78
N TRP A 65 -10.13 4.40 -4.90
CA TRP A 65 -11.30 3.95 -4.17
C TRP A 65 -12.01 5.11 -3.47
N GLY A 66 -13.34 5.16 -3.60
CA GLY A 66 -14.17 6.16 -2.96
C GLY A 66 -14.23 7.52 -3.67
N ASP A 67 -13.47 7.73 -4.74
CA ASP A 67 -13.59 8.94 -5.57
C ASP A 67 -15.05 9.11 -6.05
N PRO A 68 -15.57 10.35 -6.11
CA PRO A 68 -16.95 10.58 -6.49
C PRO A 68 -17.19 10.13 -7.94
N ARG A 69 -18.37 9.55 -8.17
CA ARG A 69 -18.87 9.15 -9.50
C ARG A 69 -20.28 9.67 -9.68
N ASP A 70 -20.64 9.92 -10.93
CA ASP A 70 -22.00 10.32 -11.32
C ASP A 70 -22.48 11.54 -10.49
N ALA A 71 -21.67 12.60 -10.50
CA ALA A 71 -21.87 13.82 -9.69
C ALA A 71 -21.97 13.60 -8.16
N GLY A 72 -21.36 12.53 -7.64
CA GLY A 72 -21.32 12.22 -6.21
C GLY A 72 -22.41 11.25 -5.73
N VAL A 73 -23.28 10.79 -6.64
CA VAL A 73 -24.33 9.80 -6.32
C VAL A 73 -23.72 8.43 -6.00
N ARG A 74 -22.57 8.11 -6.59
CA ARG A 74 -21.91 6.82 -6.42
C ARG A 74 -20.47 7.00 -5.97
N LYS A 75 -19.96 6.03 -5.21
CA LYS A 75 -18.54 5.91 -4.86
C LYS A 75 -17.84 5.01 -5.86
N HIS A 76 -16.59 5.35 -6.17
CA HIS A 76 -15.75 4.51 -7.02
C HIS A 76 -15.35 3.21 -6.31
N GLU A 77 -15.86 2.07 -6.79
CA GLU A 77 -15.62 0.73 -6.23
C GLU A 77 -14.43 0.02 -6.89
N GLY A 78 -13.33 0.75 -7.08
CA GLY A 78 -12.13 0.23 -7.72
C GLY A 78 -11.04 1.28 -7.83
N ILE A 79 -10.11 1.03 -8.74
CA ILE A 79 -9.09 1.99 -9.16
C ILE A 79 -9.11 2.11 -10.69
N ASP A 80 -8.80 3.31 -11.19
CA ASP A 80 -8.67 3.53 -12.63
C ASP A 80 -7.19 3.65 -13.01
N ILE A 81 -6.78 2.78 -13.92
CA ILE A 81 -5.41 2.64 -14.38
C ILE A 81 -5.33 3.17 -15.80
N PHE A 82 -4.77 4.36 -15.95
CA PHE A 82 -4.62 5.03 -17.24
C PHE A 82 -3.45 4.42 -18.01
N ALA A 83 -3.70 4.07 -19.26
CA ALA A 83 -2.72 3.62 -20.23
C ALA A 83 -3.24 3.94 -21.64
N LYS A 84 -2.37 3.85 -22.65
CA LYS A 84 -2.79 4.09 -24.04
C LYS A 84 -3.92 3.12 -24.42
N LYS A 85 -4.96 3.58 -25.11
CA LYS A 85 -5.98 2.70 -25.69
C LYS A 85 -5.33 1.59 -26.53
N GLY A 86 -5.80 0.36 -26.40
CA GLY A 86 -5.19 -0.83 -27.00
C GLY A 86 -4.08 -1.48 -26.16
N SER A 87 -3.67 -0.89 -25.04
CA SER A 87 -2.64 -1.49 -24.17
C SER A 87 -3.10 -2.84 -23.61
N PRO A 88 -2.22 -3.85 -23.49
CA PRO A 88 -2.61 -5.17 -22.99
C PRO A 88 -3.05 -5.14 -21.53
N VAL A 89 -4.26 -5.65 -21.28
CA VAL A 89 -4.79 -5.96 -19.94
C VAL A 89 -4.52 -7.44 -19.68
N VAL A 90 -3.94 -7.76 -18.53
CA VAL A 90 -3.44 -9.11 -18.23
C VAL A 90 -4.07 -9.72 -16.99
N ALA A 91 -4.07 -11.06 -16.93
CA ALA A 91 -4.50 -11.81 -15.75
C ALA A 91 -3.59 -11.50 -14.56
N VAL A 92 -4.16 -11.07 -13.45
CA VAL A 92 -3.39 -10.69 -12.26
C VAL A 92 -2.82 -11.89 -11.50
N THR A 93 -3.39 -13.07 -11.71
CA THR A 93 -2.92 -14.36 -11.19
C THR A 93 -3.47 -15.49 -12.07
N ASN A 94 -3.22 -16.75 -11.72
CA ASN A 94 -3.86 -17.90 -12.34
C ASN A 94 -5.34 -17.97 -11.95
N GLY A 95 -6.18 -18.42 -12.86
CA GLY A 95 -7.60 -18.58 -12.58
C GLY A 95 -8.43 -18.73 -13.84
N SER A 96 -9.73 -18.49 -13.70
CA SER A 96 -10.72 -18.68 -14.77
C SER A 96 -11.54 -17.43 -15.05
N ILE A 97 -11.96 -17.28 -16.31
CA ILE A 97 -12.91 -16.25 -16.70
C ILE A 97 -14.30 -16.67 -16.26
N ARG A 98 -14.84 -16.02 -15.23
CA ARG A 98 -16.19 -16.29 -14.73
C ARG A 98 -17.26 -15.90 -15.74
N ARG A 99 -17.14 -14.70 -16.33
CA ARG A 99 -18.02 -14.21 -17.40
C ARG A 99 -17.41 -13.04 -18.15
N ILE A 100 -17.83 -12.85 -19.38
CA ILE A 100 -17.62 -11.63 -20.16
C ILE A 100 -18.94 -10.88 -20.35
N GLY A 101 -18.86 -9.57 -20.56
CA GLY A 101 -20.03 -8.75 -20.88
C GLY A 101 -19.68 -7.62 -21.83
N ASP A 102 -20.70 -7.11 -22.53
CA ASP A 102 -20.59 -5.99 -23.47
C ASP A 102 -21.85 -5.12 -23.34
N GLY A 103 -21.81 -4.16 -22.41
CA GLY A 103 -22.94 -3.27 -22.14
C GLY A 103 -22.93 -2.66 -20.74
N GLY A 104 -23.96 -1.86 -20.45
CA GLY A 104 -24.10 -1.15 -19.18
C GLY A 104 -22.98 -0.13 -18.91
N ILE A 105 -22.82 0.23 -17.64
CA ILE A 105 -21.85 1.25 -17.20
C ILE A 105 -20.42 0.82 -17.53
N GLY A 106 -20.08 -0.46 -17.31
CA GLY A 106 -18.74 -0.99 -17.54
C GLY A 106 -18.35 -1.18 -19.01
N GLY A 107 -19.31 -1.15 -19.94
CA GLY A 107 -19.04 -1.44 -21.35
C GLY A 107 -18.57 -2.88 -21.55
N LYS A 108 -17.40 -3.06 -22.17
CA LYS A 108 -16.77 -4.37 -22.30
C LYS A 108 -16.05 -4.74 -21.02
N VAL A 109 -16.44 -5.86 -20.44
CA VAL A 109 -16.02 -6.27 -19.10
C VAL A 109 -15.59 -7.72 -19.01
N ILE A 110 -14.62 -8.01 -18.15
CA ILE A 110 -14.22 -9.38 -17.81
C ILE A 110 -14.35 -9.55 -16.31
N TRP A 111 -15.08 -10.56 -15.89
CA TRP A 111 -15.08 -11.07 -14.53
C TRP A 111 -14.17 -12.28 -14.45
N PHE A 112 -13.18 -12.21 -13.58
CA PHE A 112 -12.14 -13.22 -13.40
C PHE A 112 -12.19 -13.76 -11.97
N ASN A 113 -12.06 -15.08 -11.81
CA ASN A 113 -11.94 -15.74 -10.53
C ASN A 113 -10.53 -16.33 -10.40
N PRO A 114 -9.70 -15.81 -9.48
CA PRO A 114 -8.44 -16.45 -9.12
C PRO A 114 -8.63 -17.87 -8.59
N ASP A 115 -7.66 -18.74 -8.82
CA ASP A 115 -7.66 -20.09 -8.27
C ASP A 115 -7.57 -20.08 -6.74
N ASN A 116 -8.36 -20.92 -6.08
CA ASN A 116 -8.38 -21.13 -4.62
C ASN A 116 -8.69 -19.88 -3.78
N GLU A 117 -9.29 -18.84 -4.38
CA GLU A 117 -9.65 -17.60 -3.70
C GLU A 117 -11.16 -17.36 -3.73
N ASN A 118 -11.69 -16.71 -2.70
CA ASN A 118 -13.12 -16.41 -2.56
C ASN A 118 -13.47 -14.97 -2.95
N PHE A 119 -12.82 -14.45 -3.98
CA PHE A 119 -13.12 -13.13 -4.55
C PHE A 119 -13.09 -13.16 -6.08
N SER A 120 -13.76 -12.20 -6.72
CA SER A 120 -13.70 -11.97 -8.15
C SER A 120 -12.98 -10.65 -8.45
N VAL A 121 -12.26 -10.63 -9.56
CA VAL A 121 -11.66 -9.43 -10.14
C VAL A 121 -12.52 -8.96 -11.30
N TYR A 122 -12.70 -7.64 -11.40
CA TYR A 122 -13.48 -6.99 -12.43
C TYR A 122 -12.59 -6.07 -13.27
N TYR A 123 -12.54 -6.33 -14.57
CA TYR A 123 -11.87 -5.51 -15.56
C TYR A 123 -12.95 -4.83 -16.42
N ALA A 124 -12.98 -3.51 -16.50
CA ALA A 124 -13.99 -2.80 -17.27
C ALA A 124 -13.42 -1.72 -18.20
N HIS A 125 -14.30 -1.16 -19.02
CA HIS A 125 -14.01 -0.18 -20.07
C HIS A 125 -13.08 -0.71 -21.16
N LEU A 126 -13.00 -2.03 -21.35
CA LEU A 126 -12.10 -2.66 -22.32
C LEU A 126 -12.43 -2.22 -23.76
N ASP A 127 -11.42 -2.19 -24.63
CA ASP A 127 -11.64 -1.99 -26.07
C ASP A 127 -11.87 -3.33 -26.78
N THR A 128 -11.13 -4.36 -26.38
CA THR A 128 -11.24 -5.72 -26.89
C THR A 128 -11.16 -6.75 -25.76
N GLN A 129 -11.87 -7.86 -25.91
CA GLN A 129 -11.79 -9.05 -25.04
C GLN A 129 -11.27 -10.21 -25.89
N TYR A 130 -10.15 -10.82 -25.47
CA TYR A 130 -9.53 -11.95 -26.18
C TYR A 130 -9.87 -13.31 -25.56
N VAL A 131 -10.70 -13.32 -24.53
CA VAL A 131 -11.03 -14.51 -23.75
C VAL A 131 -12.53 -14.74 -23.70
N VAL A 132 -12.91 -15.96 -23.38
CA VAL A 132 -14.31 -16.40 -23.27
C VAL A 132 -14.64 -16.90 -21.87
N SER A 133 -15.93 -16.90 -21.51
CA SER A 133 -16.40 -17.47 -20.24
C SER A 133 -15.97 -18.93 -20.09
N GLY A 134 -15.53 -19.32 -18.89
CA GLY A 134 -15.02 -20.65 -18.56
C GLY A 134 -13.55 -20.88 -18.92
N GLN A 135 -12.91 -19.98 -19.67
CA GLN A 135 -11.51 -20.13 -20.07
C GLN A 135 -10.57 -20.06 -18.87
N GLN A 136 -9.64 -21.03 -18.78
CA GLN A 136 -8.51 -20.98 -17.84
C GLN A 136 -7.40 -20.09 -18.39
N VAL A 137 -6.79 -19.30 -17.51
CA VAL A 137 -5.73 -18.35 -17.87
C VAL A 137 -4.62 -18.37 -16.83
N THR A 138 -3.39 -18.12 -17.28
CA THR A 138 -2.23 -18.00 -16.38
C THR A 138 -1.91 -16.55 -16.09
N LYS A 139 -1.28 -16.27 -14.94
CA LYS A 139 -0.78 -14.94 -14.58
C LYS A 139 0.00 -14.31 -15.73
N GLY A 140 -0.32 -13.05 -16.05
CA GLY A 140 0.32 -12.30 -17.14
C GLY A 140 -0.25 -12.57 -18.53
N GLN A 141 -1.13 -13.56 -18.71
CA GLN A 141 -1.81 -13.79 -19.99
C GLN A 141 -2.68 -12.58 -20.35
N VAL A 142 -2.63 -12.14 -21.62
CA VAL A 142 -3.46 -11.05 -22.11
C VAL A 142 -4.93 -11.49 -22.17
N LEU A 143 -5.77 -10.74 -21.48
CA LEU A 143 -7.23 -10.96 -21.41
C LEU A 143 -7.98 -10.08 -22.40
N GLY A 144 -7.42 -8.91 -22.73
CA GLY A 144 -8.05 -7.90 -23.54
C GLY A 144 -7.18 -6.66 -23.64
N THR A 145 -7.78 -5.54 -24.00
CA THR A 145 -7.08 -4.26 -24.16
C THR A 145 -7.78 -3.12 -23.45
N VAL A 146 -6.98 -2.15 -22.99
CA VAL A 146 -7.46 -0.90 -22.39
C VAL A 146 -8.31 -0.14 -23.40
N GLY A 147 -9.44 0.36 -22.95
CA GLY A 147 -10.37 1.11 -23.79
C GLY A 147 -11.03 2.27 -23.04
N ASN A 148 -12.22 2.60 -23.52
CA ASN A 148 -13.09 3.61 -22.96
C ASN A 148 -14.57 3.26 -23.22
N THR A 149 -14.91 1.97 -23.29
CA THR A 149 -16.31 1.55 -23.54
C THR A 149 -17.20 1.79 -22.32
N GLY A 150 -18.51 1.76 -22.51
CA GLY A 150 -19.46 2.05 -21.43
C GLY A 150 -19.57 3.54 -21.14
N ASN A 151 -19.69 3.93 -19.87
CA ASN A 151 -19.79 5.34 -19.49
C ASN A 151 -18.44 6.10 -19.59
N ALA A 152 -17.31 5.38 -19.73
CA ALA A 152 -15.99 5.97 -19.91
C ALA A 152 -15.77 6.61 -21.29
N LYS A 153 -16.73 6.53 -22.23
CA LYS A 153 -16.58 6.95 -23.64
C LYS A 153 -16.13 8.40 -23.84
N PHE A 154 -16.39 9.28 -22.87
CA PHE A 154 -16.01 10.70 -22.91
C PHE A 154 -14.83 11.04 -21.99
N THR A 155 -14.11 10.03 -21.51
CA THR A 155 -12.95 10.17 -20.62
C THR A 155 -11.69 9.62 -21.30
N PRO A 156 -10.48 9.99 -20.82
CA PRO A 156 -9.25 9.35 -21.29
C PRO A 156 -9.32 7.84 -21.06
N ALA A 157 -8.76 7.07 -22.00
CA ALA A 157 -8.77 5.61 -21.93
C ALA A 157 -8.09 5.09 -20.65
N HIS A 158 -8.74 4.14 -20.00
CA HIS A 158 -8.27 3.54 -18.74
C HIS A 158 -8.88 2.16 -18.55
N LEU A 159 -8.24 1.35 -17.71
CA LEU A 159 -8.81 0.15 -17.15
C LEU A 159 -9.42 0.51 -15.80
N HIS A 160 -10.72 0.29 -15.64
CA HIS A 160 -11.30 0.20 -14.30
C HIS A 160 -11.05 -1.20 -13.74
N PHE A 161 -10.38 -1.27 -12.60
CA PHE A 161 -10.01 -2.50 -11.92
C PHE A 161 -10.66 -2.56 -10.54
N GLY A 162 -11.52 -3.56 -10.32
CA GLY A 162 -12.23 -3.77 -9.06
C GLY A 162 -12.00 -5.16 -8.48
N VAL A 163 -12.11 -5.29 -7.16
CA VAL A 163 -12.07 -6.57 -6.44
C VAL A 163 -13.33 -6.70 -5.61
N TYR A 164 -14.02 -7.83 -5.75
CA TYR A 164 -15.33 -8.09 -5.17
C TYR A 164 -15.31 -9.38 -4.37
N THR A 165 -15.74 -9.31 -3.11
CA THR A 165 -15.90 -10.45 -2.20
C THR A 165 -17.38 -10.78 -2.01
N GLY A 166 -17.69 -11.83 -1.24
CA GLY A 166 -19.06 -12.11 -0.79
C GLY A 166 -19.72 -10.95 -0.02
N ASN A 167 -18.92 -10.03 0.54
CA ASN A 167 -19.39 -8.87 1.30
C ASN A 167 -19.43 -7.56 0.47
N GLY A 168 -19.20 -7.65 -0.84
CA GLY A 168 -19.13 -6.49 -1.74
C GLY A 168 -17.71 -6.11 -2.15
N ALA A 169 -17.59 -4.93 -2.76
CA ALA A 169 -16.34 -4.42 -3.28
C ALA A 169 -15.36 -4.03 -2.16
N ILE A 170 -14.06 -4.18 -2.42
CA ILE A 170 -12.98 -3.76 -1.52
C ILE A 170 -11.94 -2.94 -2.29
N ASP A 171 -11.21 -2.07 -1.59
CA ASP A 171 -10.15 -1.24 -2.19
C ASP A 171 -9.04 -2.14 -2.78
N PRO A 172 -8.86 -2.15 -4.12
CA PRO A 172 -7.91 -3.04 -4.76
C PRO A 172 -6.46 -2.57 -4.65
N LEU A 173 -6.21 -1.31 -4.25
CA LEU A 173 -4.91 -0.66 -4.40
C LEU A 173 -3.78 -1.45 -3.73
N GLY A 174 -4.00 -1.90 -2.50
CA GLY A 174 -2.99 -2.64 -1.72
C GLY A 174 -2.68 -4.04 -2.26
N PHE A 175 -3.55 -4.60 -3.12
CA PHE A 175 -3.35 -5.94 -3.67
C PHE A 175 -2.55 -5.96 -4.96
N VAL A 176 -2.46 -4.83 -5.68
CA VAL A 176 -1.77 -4.76 -6.98
C VAL A 176 -0.61 -3.77 -7.02
N LYS A 177 -0.56 -2.80 -6.09
CA LYS A 177 0.49 -1.78 -6.08
C LYS A 177 1.67 -2.27 -5.26
N GLU A 178 2.82 -2.43 -5.92
CA GLU A 178 4.08 -2.62 -5.24
C GLU A 178 4.39 -1.40 -4.36
N ILE A 179 4.65 -1.66 -3.09
CA ILE A 179 5.13 -0.65 -2.16
C ILE A 179 6.65 -0.65 -2.25
N LYS A 180 7.22 0.51 -2.58
CA LYS A 180 8.68 0.68 -2.57
C LYS A 180 9.21 0.20 -1.23
N GLU A 181 10.15 -0.73 -1.29
CA GLU A 181 10.74 -1.28 -0.09
C GLU A 181 11.26 -0.18 0.84
N PRO A 182 10.89 -0.20 2.14
CA PRO A 182 11.48 0.72 3.09
C PRO A 182 12.99 0.48 3.14
N VAL A 183 13.75 1.56 2.94
CA VAL A 183 15.20 1.54 3.13
C VAL A 183 15.50 1.89 4.57
N PHE A 184 16.37 1.13 5.22
CA PHE A 184 16.83 1.50 6.56
C PHE A 184 17.49 2.88 6.52
N ALA A 185 17.21 3.71 7.52
CA ALA A 185 17.79 5.02 7.61
C ALA A 185 19.30 4.89 7.93
N SER A 186 20.15 4.92 6.91
CA SER A 186 21.61 4.85 7.08
C SER A 186 22.15 6.10 7.80
N ASN A 187 23.14 5.92 8.67
CA ASN A 187 23.91 6.99 9.34
C ASN A 187 23.18 7.84 10.40
N ARG A 188 22.16 7.28 11.06
CA ARG A 188 21.32 8.03 12.00
C ARG A 188 21.62 7.59 13.43
N LYS A 189 22.22 8.47 14.23
CA LYS A 189 22.64 8.14 15.60
C LYS A 189 21.42 8.12 16.53
N LEU A 190 21.08 6.94 17.02
CA LEU A 190 20.05 6.73 18.04
C LEU A 190 20.65 6.76 19.45
N ASN A 191 19.81 7.04 20.45
CA ASN A 191 20.15 7.17 21.86
C ASN A 191 21.14 8.31 22.16
N GLN A 192 21.16 9.35 21.33
CA GLN A 192 21.98 10.54 21.53
C GLN A 192 21.14 11.72 21.93
N TRP A 193 21.70 12.55 22.80
CA TRP A 193 21.15 13.84 23.12
C TRP A 193 21.52 14.84 22.03
N TYR A 194 20.56 15.66 21.67
CA TYR A 194 20.70 16.79 20.76
C TYR A 194 20.17 18.04 21.43
N LYS A 195 20.66 19.19 21.00
CA LYS A 195 20.09 20.51 21.29
C LYS A 195 19.45 21.10 20.05
N THR A 196 18.25 21.65 20.19
CA THR A 196 17.64 22.46 19.14
C THR A 196 18.45 23.74 18.94
N THR A 197 18.69 24.14 17.70
CA THR A 197 19.31 25.44 17.36
C THR A 197 18.26 26.50 17.07
N ALA A 198 17.01 26.09 16.83
CA ALA A 198 15.87 26.97 16.55
C ALA A 198 14.56 26.33 17.04
N LYS A 199 13.46 27.10 16.96
CA LYS A 199 12.12 26.59 17.25
C LYS A 199 11.80 25.38 16.37
N THR A 200 11.44 24.26 17.01
CA THR A 200 11.27 22.95 16.38
C THR A 200 9.86 22.43 16.66
N LYS A 201 9.23 21.76 15.70
CA LYS A 201 7.90 21.16 15.88
C LYS A 201 8.01 19.79 16.53
N LEU A 202 7.22 19.58 17.58
CA LEU A 202 7.01 18.30 18.24
C LEU A 202 5.61 17.78 17.91
N TYR A 203 5.54 16.59 17.37
CA TYR A 203 4.27 15.95 17.04
C TYR A 203 3.97 14.84 18.05
N PRO A 204 2.71 14.69 18.50
CA PRO A 204 2.31 13.56 19.35
C PRO A 204 2.26 12.24 18.57
N SER A 205 2.15 12.30 17.23
CA SER A 205 2.07 11.16 16.33
C SER A 205 2.67 11.51 14.95
N PRO A 206 3.17 10.53 14.18
CA PRO A 206 3.64 10.72 12.80
C PRO A 206 2.59 11.29 11.81
N LEU A 207 1.31 11.37 12.20
CA LEU A 207 0.23 11.96 11.40
C LEU A 207 0.27 13.50 11.27
N LYS A 208 1.27 14.16 11.87
CA LYS A 208 1.50 15.63 11.79
C LYS A 208 0.34 16.51 12.29
N LYS A 209 -0.52 16.01 13.20
CA LYS A 209 -1.60 16.80 13.82
C LYS A 209 -1.16 17.36 15.17
N ASN A 210 -1.68 18.53 15.54
CA ASN A 210 -1.53 19.17 16.85
C ASN A 210 -0.06 19.31 17.29
N ALA A 211 0.76 19.90 16.42
CA ALA A 211 2.17 20.11 16.72
C ALA A 211 2.36 21.13 17.85
N LEU A 212 3.13 20.74 18.87
CA LEU A 212 3.68 21.65 19.85
C LEU A 212 5.00 22.23 19.34
N SER A 213 5.43 23.33 19.95
CA SER A 213 6.71 23.95 19.62
C SER A 213 7.69 23.80 20.77
N LEU A 214 8.88 23.31 20.46
CA LEU A 214 10.01 23.28 21.36
C LEU A 214 10.90 24.50 21.06
N PRO A 215 11.32 25.28 22.07
CA PRO A 215 12.19 26.44 21.86
C PRO A 215 13.58 26.02 21.39
N ALA A 216 14.39 27.00 20.99
CA ALA A 216 15.82 26.80 20.77
C ALA A 216 16.52 26.40 22.09
N MET A 217 17.68 25.75 21.97
CA MET A 217 18.51 25.22 23.06
C MET A 217 17.88 24.10 23.92
N ALA A 218 16.66 23.68 23.61
CA ALA A 218 16.01 22.58 24.27
C ALA A 218 16.69 21.24 23.93
N ARG A 219 16.73 20.34 24.92
CA ARG A 219 17.39 19.04 24.79
C ARG A 219 16.40 17.94 24.51
N ILE A 220 16.74 17.10 23.53
CA ILE A 220 15.95 15.93 23.19
C ILE A 220 16.85 14.72 22.95
N LYS A 221 16.35 13.53 23.24
CA LYS A 221 17.06 12.28 22.98
C LYS A 221 16.37 11.48 21.89
N THR A 222 17.10 11.10 20.84
CA THR A 222 16.56 10.21 19.80
C THR A 222 16.44 8.78 20.33
N ILE A 223 15.32 8.10 20.09
CA ILE A 223 15.10 6.70 20.53
C ILE A 223 14.74 5.75 19.39
N SER A 224 14.09 6.21 18.33
CA SER A 224 13.87 5.43 17.10
C SER A 224 13.78 6.35 15.89
N ILE A 225 13.88 5.78 14.69
CA ILE A 225 13.79 6.51 13.44
C ILE A 225 12.93 5.76 12.41
N SER A 226 12.16 6.51 11.62
CA SER A 226 11.53 6.11 10.37
C SER A 226 12.01 7.02 9.23
N ASN A 227 11.52 6.79 8.01
CA ASN A 227 11.86 7.63 6.85
C ASN A 227 11.56 9.12 7.08
N GLU A 228 10.50 9.44 7.82
CA GLU A 228 10.05 10.83 8.01
C GLU A 228 10.25 11.37 9.43
N PHE A 229 10.42 10.52 10.44
CA PHE A 229 10.46 10.97 11.83
C PHE A 229 11.54 10.30 12.68
N TYR A 230 12.11 11.07 13.59
CA TYR A 230 12.63 10.54 14.83
C TYR A 230 11.51 10.45 15.86
N ARG A 231 11.46 9.35 16.60
CA ARG A 231 10.82 9.34 17.91
C ARG A 231 11.84 9.79 18.94
N VAL A 232 11.43 10.70 19.81
CA VAL A 232 12.32 11.36 20.76
C VAL A 232 11.73 11.33 22.17
N VAL A 233 12.60 11.49 23.16
CA VAL A 233 12.26 11.67 24.57
C VAL A 233 12.75 13.06 24.99
N LEU A 234 11.90 13.82 25.67
CA LEU A 234 12.26 15.13 26.25
C LEU A 234 12.87 14.97 27.65
N GLU A 235 13.40 16.04 28.23
CA GLU A 235 13.99 16.00 29.58
C GLU A 235 12.98 15.61 30.68
N ASP A 236 11.70 15.94 30.50
CA ASP A 236 10.60 15.54 31.39
C ASP A 236 10.18 14.06 31.23
N GLY A 237 10.83 13.32 30.33
CA GLY A 237 10.53 11.91 30.03
C GLY A 237 9.38 11.70 29.04
N SER A 238 8.69 12.76 28.63
CA SER A 238 7.63 12.67 27.62
C SER A 238 8.17 12.27 26.25
N LYS A 239 7.32 11.63 25.44
CA LYS A 239 7.67 11.10 24.11
C LYS A 239 6.98 11.89 23.03
N ALA A 240 7.72 12.22 21.98
CA ALA A 240 7.21 12.94 20.83
C ALA A 240 7.86 12.45 19.53
N PHE A 241 7.45 13.03 18.42
CA PHE A 241 8.02 12.83 17.09
C PHE A 241 8.55 14.14 16.53
N VAL A 242 9.71 14.08 15.89
CA VAL A 242 10.35 15.22 15.21
C VAL A 242 10.64 14.81 13.78
N SER A 243 10.34 15.68 12.82
CA SER A 243 10.67 15.43 11.41
C SER A 243 12.17 15.18 11.24
N VAL A 244 12.53 14.21 10.40
CA VAL A 244 13.93 13.90 10.10
C VAL A 244 14.74 15.10 9.61
N ASN A 245 14.12 15.99 8.82
CA ASN A 245 14.78 17.18 8.28
C ASN A 245 15.03 18.22 9.38
N GLU A 246 14.10 18.35 10.33
CA GLU A 246 14.28 19.27 11.46
C GLU A 246 15.46 18.86 12.35
N LEU A 247 15.73 17.55 12.50
CA LEU A 247 16.87 17.09 13.29
C LEU A 247 18.20 17.30 12.56
N THR A 248 18.25 17.12 11.24
CA THR A 248 19.49 17.33 10.47
C THR A 248 19.85 18.81 10.36
N ASP A 249 18.86 19.68 10.16
CA ASP A 249 19.10 21.10 9.87
C ASP A 249 19.12 21.98 11.11
N LYS A 250 18.38 21.59 12.16
CA LYS A 250 18.12 22.44 13.34
C LYS A 250 18.49 21.79 14.66
N MET A 251 19.30 20.72 14.64
CA MET A 251 19.80 20.12 15.86
C MET A 251 21.29 19.75 15.77
N LYS A 252 21.99 19.94 16.88
CA LYS A 252 23.41 19.58 17.03
C LYS A 252 23.57 18.67 18.24
N LEU A 253 24.59 17.81 18.19
CA LEU A 253 25.03 17.02 19.35
C LEU A 253 25.50 17.93 20.49
#